data_AF-A0A918MXW4-F1
#
_entry.id   AF-A0A918MXW4-F1
#
_cell.length_a   1.000
_cell.length_b   1.000
_cell.length_c   1.000
_cell.angle_alpha   90.00
_cell.angle_beta   90.00
_cell.angle_gamma   90.00
#
_symmetry.space_group_name_H-M   'P 1'
#
loop_
_entity.id
_entity.type
_entity.pdbx_description
1 polymer ?
#
loop_
_entity_poly.entity_id
_entity_poly.type
_entity_poly.pdbx_seq_one_letter_code
_entity_poly.pdbx_strand_id
1 'polypeptide(L)'
;MDTHPPQLKSNGQIMTEKQIRNVVTPYEFAVSDDIIGLKLGRPARRASAMGLDLILVVMLTHLPSVLLAVLGVIFFWRAGKKKNTPSRFGWLRTIMKGIAAVLLFGVLIAVFDTFNGPQQSHSDSRDTTSDVVTGIQGLGIAAVMIGMSSQLEELDERIVQQRCQPLACWQAFLTPLSEKIRNGDFPRHIISDMKDTLRAHMQQSLTQEQTAQLLERFDEQTTLDLDTADVQTMPVVPATTASSVPAADIPVNDNGDPSLLAWVRGLLEDLGIGFGWAALYFTACTYWMKGQTPGKMLLGLRVIKLDGSAMSLWESFERYGGYGAGLATGLLGFAQVLWEPNRQAIHDKISGTLVIRPGLEKLNIRVASLNDL
;
A
#
# COMPACT_ATOMS: atom_id res chain seq x y z
N MET A 1 18.49 -13.57 44.75
CA MET A 1 17.82 -12.46 44.04
C MET A 1 16.42 -12.94 43.78
N ASP A 2 15.49 -12.59 44.67
CA ASP A 2 14.12 -13.07 44.61
C ASP A 2 13.47 -12.61 43.31
N THR A 3 13.08 -13.57 42.48
CA THR A 3 12.62 -13.40 41.10
C THR A 3 11.13 -13.10 40.99
N HIS A 4 10.48 -12.68 42.09
CA HIS A 4 9.07 -12.36 42.09
C HIS A 4 8.85 -10.88 41.75
N PRO A 5 8.06 -10.54 40.71
CA PRO A 5 7.72 -9.16 40.41
C PRO A 5 7.01 -8.53 41.63
N PRO A 6 7.31 -7.26 41.97
CA PRO A 6 6.77 -6.64 43.16
C PRO A 6 5.23 -6.64 43.16
N GLN A 7 4.63 -7.11 44.26
CA GLN A 7 3.18 -7.23 44.41
C GLN A 7 2.51 -5.84 44.25
N LEU A 8 1.50 -5.72 43.40
CA LEU A 8 0.76 -4.47 43.19
C LEU A 8 -0.52 -4.48 44.01
N LYS A 9 -0.79 -3.38 44.72
CA LYS A 9 -2.05 -3.16 45.44
C LYS A 9 -2.90 -2.12 44.74
N SER A 10 -4.22 -2.33 44.78
CA SER A 10 -5.21 -1.31 44.43
C SER A 10 -6.25 -1.23 45.54
N ASN A 11 -6.50 -0.01 46.06
CA ASN A 11 -7.39 0.23 47.20
C ASN A 11 -7.13 -0.70 48.41
N GLY A 12 -5.86 -0.99 48.70
CA GLY A 12 -5.45 -1.84 49.82
C GLY A 12 -5.46 -3.36 49.56
N GLN A 13 -5.99 -3.82 48.42
CA GLN A 13 -6.02 -5.25 48.08
C GLN A 13 -4.92 -5.62 47.07
N ILE A 14 -4.31 -6.80 47.26
CA ILE A 14 -3.34 -7.36 46.32
C ILE A 14 -4.04 -7.71 45.01
N MET A 15 -3.48 -7.26 43.89
CA MET A 15 -4.01 -7.51 42.57
C MET A 15 -3.60 -8.89 42.07
N THR A 16 -4.55 -9.62 41.49
CA THR A 16 -4.28 -10.88 40.77
C THR A 16 -3.48 -10.61 39.48
N GLU A 17 -2.73 -11.59 38.97
CA GLU A 17 -1.99 -11.46 37.70
C GLU A 17 -2.88 -11.00 36.53
N LYS A 18 -4.13 -11.52 36.47
CA LYS A 18 -5.10 -11.12 35.45
C LYS A 18 -5.50 -9.65 35.57
N GLN A 19 -5.62 -9.12 36.79
CA GLN A 19 -5.92 -7.71 37.02
C GLN A 19 -4.72 -6.83 36.66
N ILE A 20 -3.51 -7.24 37.07
CA ILE A 20 -2.24 -6.58 36.75
C ILE A 20 -2.10 -6.41 35.23
N ARG A 21 -2.35 -7.48 34.46
CA ARG A 21 -2.28 -7.45 33.00
C ARG A 21 -3.34 -6.59 32.31
N ASN A 22 -4.32 -6.04 33.02
CA ASN A 22 -5.36 -5.20 32.44
C ASN A 22 -5.14 -3.70 32.73
N VAL A 23 -4.05 -3.35 33.38
CA VAL A 23 -3.70 -1.99 33.77
C VAL A 23 -2.25 -1.67 33.42
N VAL A 24 -1.96 -0.40 33.22
CA VAL A 24 -0.57 0.06 33.08
C VAL A 24 0.14 -0.11 34.42
N THR A 25 1.29 -0.78 34.40
CA THR A 25 2.10 -1.10 35.57
C THR A 25 3.45 -0.39 35.52
N PRO A 26 4.11 -0.16 36.67
CA PRO A 26 5.44 0.47 36.74
C PRO A 26 6.60 -0.48 36.37
N TYR A 27 6.33 -1.70 35.87
CA TYR A 27 7.39 -2.69 35.56
C TYR A 27 8.31 -2.28 34.42
N GLU A 28 7.91 -1.28 33.63
CA GLU A 28 8.62 -0.87 32.43
C GLU A 28 9.35 0.45 32.68
N PHE A 29 10.60 0.51 32.21
CA PHE A 29 11.43 1.70 32.40
C PHE A 29 10.77 2.93 31.78
N ALA A 30 10.80 4.06 32.49
CA ALA A 30 10.31 5.37 32.04
C ALA A 30 8.79 5.51 31.82
N VAL A 31 7.95 4.71 32.49
CA VAL A 31 6.50 4.97 32.59
C VAL A 31 6.24 6.13 33.54
N SER A 32 5.46 7.12 33.11
CA SER A 32 5.08 8.28 33.93
C SER A 32 3.94 7.95 34.93
N ASP A 33 3.98 8.56 36.11
CA ASP A 33 3.03 8.26 37.20
C ASP A 33 1.57 8.60 36.85
N ASP A 34 1.37 9.53 35.92
CA ASP A 34 0.06 9.96 35.44
C ASP A 34 -0.65 8.89 34.59
N ILE A 35 0.07 7.91 34.04
CA ILE A 35 -0.54 6.84 33.22
C ILE A 35 -0.66 5.49 33.92
N ILE A 36 0.01 5.30 35.07
CA ILE A 36 -0.09 4.06 35.88
C ILE A 36 -1.54 3.82 36.31
N GLY A 37 -2.06 2.61 36.11
CA GLY A 37 -3.43 2.25 36.47
C GLY A 37 -4.49 2.57 35.42
N LEU A 38 -4.12 3.17 34.29
CA LEU A 38 -5.00 3.24 33.11
C LEU A 38 -5.29 1.83 32.58
N LYS A 39 -6.50 1.62 32.06
CA LYS A 39 -6.91 0.32 31.51
C LYS A 39 -6.25 0.07 30.16
N LEU A 40 -5.59 -1.08 30.02
CA LEU A 40 -4.95 -1.51 28.79
C LEU A 40 -5.96 -2.07 27.77
N GLY A 41 -5.61 -1.94 26.50
CA GLY A 41 -6.32 -2.58 25.39
C GLY A 41 -6.16 -4.11 25.42
N ARG A 42 -7.28 -4.83 25.39
CA ARG A 42 -7.25 -6.30 25.32
C ARG A 42 -6.71 -6.76 23.95
N PRO A 43 -5.98 -7.89 23.87
CA PRO A 43 -5.40 -8.40 22.63
C PRO A 43 -6.42 -8.53 21.48
N ALA A 44 -7.56 -9.17 21.74
CA ALA A 44 -8.60 -9.36 20.73
C ALA A 44 -9.14 -8.02 20.17
N ARG A 45 -9.35 -7.02 21.03
CA ARG A 45 -9.80 -5.69 20.56
C ARG A 45 -8.73 -4.99 19.73
N ARG A 46 -7.45 -5.15 20.09
CA ARG A 46 -6.35 -4.59 19.30
C ARG A 46 -6.29 -5.24 17.92
N ALA A 47 -6.42 -6.57 17.85
CA ALA A 47 -6.45 -7.32 16.61
C ALA A 47 -7.66 -6.90 15.74
N SER A 48 -8.86 -6.82 16.31
CA SER A 48 -10.05 -6.35 15.58
C SER A 48 -9.91 -4.91 15.09
N ALA A 49 -9.29 -4.02 15.87
CA ALA A 49 -9.04 -2.63 15.42
C ALA A 49 -8.11 -2.61 14.21
N MET A 50 -7.02 -3.37 14.26
CA MET A 50 -6.08 -3.49 13.14
C MET A 50 -6.76 -4.12 11.92
N GLY A 51 -7.59 -5.15 12.09
CA GLY A 51 -8.36 -5.76 11.00
C GLY A 51 -9.30 -4.76 10.31
N LEU A 52 -10.04 -3.95 11.08
CA LEU A 52 -10.89 -2.89 10.52
C LEU A 52 -10.07 -1.84 9.76
N ASP A 53 -8.92 -1.45 10.32
CA ASP A 53 -8.02 -0.52 9.66
C ASP A 53 -7.46 -1.10 8.35
N LEU A 54 -7.13 -2.40 8.30
CA LEU A 54 -6.67 -3.06 7.07
C LEU A 54 -7.74 -3.11 6.00
N ILE A 55 -9.00 -3.38 6.36
CA ILE A 55 -10.13 -3.31 5.43
C ILE A 55 -10.23 -1.90 4.83
N LEU A 56 -10.10 -0.86 5.65
CA LEU A 56 -10.13 0.53 5.18
C LEU A 56 -8.95 0.86 4.26
N VAL A 57 -7.76 0.34 4.55
CA VAL A 57 -6.59 0.51 3.68
C VAL A 57 -6.80 -0.19 2.34
N VAL A 58 -7.32 -1.43 2.33
CA VAL A 58 -7.64 -2.15 1.09
C VAL A 58 -8.73 -1.42 0.30
N MET A 59 -9.77 -0.90 0.96
CA MET A 59 -10.75 -0.05 0.28
C MET A 59 -10.12 1.21 -0.32
N LEU A 60 -9.14 1.80 0.38
CA LEU A 60 -8.41 2.97 -0.10
C LEU A 60 -7.59 2.69 -1.37
N THR A 61 -7.00 1.49 -1.50
CA THR A 61 -6.24 1.11 -2.70
C THR A 61 -7.09 0.94 -3.95
N HIS A 62 -8.40 0.72 -3.80
CA HIS A 62 -9.35 0.65 -4.91
C HIS A 62 -9.95 2.02 -5.30
N LEU A 63 -9.59 3.10 -4.61
CA LEU A 63 -10.11 4.43 -4.95
C LEU A 63 -9.44 4.99 -6.20
N PRO A 64 -10.18 5.77 -7.02
CA PRO A 64 -9.61 6.48 -8.16
C PRO A 64 -8.43 7.38 -7.73
N SER A 65 -7.40 7.42 -8.55
CA SER A 65 -6.17 8.19 -8.30
C SER A 65 -6.43 9.69 -8.04
N VAL A 66 -7.44 10.27 -8.69
CA VAL A 66 -7.88 11.66 -8.48
C VAL A 66 -8.34 11.88 -7.03
N LEU A 67 -9.14 10.96 -6.49
CA LEU A 67 -9.64 11.05 -5.11
C LEU A 67 -8.49 10.90 -4.11
N LEU A 68 -7.57 9.97 -4.37
CA LEU A 68 -6.36 9.78 -3.56
C LEU A 68 -5.46 11.01 -3.58
N ALA A 69 -5.31 11.65 -4.73
CA ALA A 69 -4.55 12.89 -4.84
C ALA A 69 -5.20 14.03 -4.04
N VAL A 70 -6.53 14.18 -4.08
CA VAL A 70 -7.26 15.14 -3.24
C VAL A 70 -7.06 14.85 -1.75
N LEU A 71 -7.18 13.59 -1.33
CA LEU A 71 -6.92 13.18 0.06
C LEU A 71 -5.47 13.47 0.46
N GLY A 72 -4.51 13.23 -0.44
CA GLY A 72 -3.10 13.57 -0.30
C GLY A 72 -2.89 15.08 -0.09
N VAL A 73 -3.51 15.93 -0.92
CA VAL A 73 -3.46 17.40 -0.76
C VAL A 73 -3.95 17.81 0.63
N ILE A 74 -5.11 17.30 1.05
CA ILE A 74 -5.68 17.58 2.38
C ILE A 74 -4.69 17.12 3.46
N PHE A 75 -4.06 15.96 3.26
CA PHE A 75 -3.08 15.41 4.19
C PHE A 75 -1.87 16.32 4.36
N PHE A 76 -1.17 16.58 3.27
CA PHE A 76 0.05 17.36 3.29
C PHE A 76 -0.22 18.80 3.78
N TRP A 77 -1.37 19.38 3.41
CA TRP A 77 -1.79 20.70 3.90
C TRP A 77 -2.05 20.73 5.41
N ARG A 78 -2.80 19.76 5.94
CA ARG A 78 -3.15 19.70 7.37
C ARG A 78 -1.93 19.38 8.22
N ALA A 79 -1.06 18.47 7.77
CA ALA A 79 0.23 18.20 8.40
C ALA A 79 1.11 19.46 8.45
N GLY A 80 1.11 20.26 7.38
CA GLY A 80 1.80 21.55 7.31
C GLY A 80 1.27 22.64 8.26
N LYS A 81 0.06 22.53 8.83
CA LYS A 81 -0.51 23.58 9.70
C LYS A 81 -0.13 23.48 11.19
N LYS A 82 0.25 22.31 11.71
CA LYS A 82 0.54 22.15 13.17
C LYS A 82 1.79 22.95 13.58
N LYS A 83 1.66 23.81 14.61
CA LYS A 83 2.72 24.71 15.10
C LYS A 83 3.73 24.07 16.07
N ASN A 84 3.50 22.83 16.52
CA ASN A 84 4.34 22.15 17.53
C ASN A 84 5.53 21.36 16.95
N THR A 85 5.93 21.63 15.71
CA THR A 85 7.14 20.99 15.14
C THR A 85 8.37 21.79 15.57
N PRO A 86 9.41 21.15 16.15
CA PRO A 86 10.63 21.85 16.56
C PRO A 86 11.29 22.54 15.35
N SER A 87 11.76 23.78 15.56
CA SER A 87 12.28 24.71 14.54
C SER A 87 13.27 24.09 13.53
N ARG A 88 14.06 23.11 13.98
CA ARG A 88 15.04 22.36 13.16
C ARG A 88 14.46 21.64 11.93
N PHE A 89 13.16 21.37 11.89
CA PHE A 89 12.48 20.73 10.75
C PHE A 89 11.59 21.69 9.95
N GLY A 90 11.84 23.00 10.00
CA GLY A 90 11.09 24.00 9.23
C GLY A 90 11.06 23.73 7.72
N TRP A 91 12.15 23.23 7.15
CA TRP A 91 12.24 22.85 5.73
C TRP A 91 11.24 21.75 5.36
N LEU A 92 11.03 20.74 6.23
CA LEU A 92 10.06 19.67 6.00
C LEU A 92 8.65 20.23 5.79
N ARG A 93 8.29 21.31 6.47
CA ARG A 93 6.99 21.98 6.29
C ARG A 93 6.83 22.59 4.89
N THR A 94 7.90 23.16 4.36
CA THR A 94 7.94 23.73 3.02
C THR A 94 7.84 22.62 1.97
N ILE A 95 8.55 21.51 2.17
CA ILE A 95 8.44 20.32 1.30
C ILE A 95 7.00 19.80 1.29
N MET A 96 6.38 19.61 2.46
CA MET A 96 5.02 19.09 2.54
C MET A 96 4.03 20.00 1.80
N LYS A 97 4.17 21.33 1.91
CA LYS A 97 3.36 22.28 1.13
C LYS A 97 3.65 22.22 -0.37
N GLY A 98 4.90 22.02 -0.76
CA GLY A 98 5.31 21.82 -2.15
C GLY A 98 4.67 20.56 -2.75
N ILE A 99 4.74 19.43 -2.04
CA ILE A 99 4.09 18.17 -2.45
C ILE A 99 2.58 18.37 -2.58
N ALA A 100 1.93 19.04 -1.61
CA ALA A 100 0.51 19.37 -1.70
C ALA A 100 0.17 20.22 -2.94
N ALA A 101 1.02 21.20 -3.28
CA ALA A 101 0.81 22.04 -4.45
C ALA A 101 0.97 21.27 -5.77
N VAL A 102 1.97 20.39 -5.87
CA VAL A 102 2.19 19.53 -7.04
C VAL A 102 1.03 18.54 -7.22
N LEU A 103 0.58 17.90 -6.14
CA LEU A 103 -0.58 17.00 -6.19
C LEU A 103 -1.85 17.74 -6.62
N LEU A 104 -2.09 18.94 -6.07
CA LEU A 104 -3.23 19.77 -6.46
C LEU A 104 -3.14 20.17 -7.94
N PHE A 105 -1.96 20.53 -8.42
CA PHE A 105 -1.75 20.85 -9.83
C PHE A 105 -2.03 19.65 -10.74
N GLY A 106 -1.55 18.46 -10.38
CA GLY A 106 -1.85 17.22 -11.12
C GLY A 106 -3.35 16.90 -11.15
N VAL A 107 -4.07 17.09 -10.03
CA VAL A 107 -5.53 16.95 -9.99
C VAL A 107 -6.21 17.96 -10.91
N LEU A 108 -5.76 19.22 -10.90
CA LEU A 108 -6.31 20.26 -11.78
C LEU A 108 -6.09 19.94 -13.26
N ILE A 109 -4.94 19.41 -13.64
CA ILE A 109 -4.68 18.96 -15.02
C ILE A 109 -5.63 17.80 -15.38
N ALA A 110 -5.72 16.77 -14.54
CA ALA A 110 -6.57 15.61 -14.83
C ALA A 110 -8.04 16.02 -14.99
N VAL A 111 -8.52 16.93 -14.13
CA VAL A 111 -9.87 17.50 -14.23
C VAL A 111 -10.02 18.34 -15.49
N PHE A 112 -9.06 19.21 -15.79
CA PHE A 112 -9.10 20.05 -17.00
C PHE A 112 -9.12 19.23 -18.28
N ASP A 113 -8.33 18.15 -18.35
CA ASP A 113 -8.28 17.24 -19.49
C ASP A 113 -9.60 16.46 -19.65
N THR A 114 -10.23 16.08 -18.54
CA THR A 114 -11.57 15.47 -18.56
C THR A 114 -12.63 16.43 -19.15
N PHE A 115 -12.50 17.74 -18.94
CA PHE A 115 -13.46 18.73 -19.42
C PHE A 115 -13.14 19.32 -20.80
N ASN A 116 -11.87 19.35 -21.22
CA ASN A 116 -11.42 20.00 -22.46
C ASN A 116 -10.75 19.04 -23.45
N GLY A 117 -10.62 17.76 -23.10
CA GLY A 117 -10.09 16.74 -24.00
C GLY A 117 -10.91 16.70 -25.29
N PRO A 118 -10.27 16.60 -26.47
CA PRO A 118 -10.99 16.57 -27.73
C PRO A 118 -11.97 15.39 -27.72
N GLN A 119 -13.25 15.70 -27.94
CA GLN A 119 -14.29 14.70 -28.13
C GLN A 119 -14.04 13.98 -29.46
N GLN A 120 -13.16 12.97 -29.44
CA GLN A 120 -12.83 12.17 -30.61
C GLN A 120 -14.03 11.25 -30.90
N SER A 121 -14.94 11.80 -31.70
CA SER A 121 -16.05 11.07 -32.30
C SER A 121 -15.48 10.23 -33.43
N HIS A 122 -15.03 9.01 -33.13
CA HIS A 122 -14.94 7.97 -34.15
C HIS A 122 -15.73 6.75 -33.67
N SER A 123 -16.75 6.45 -34.46
CA SER A 123 -17.63 5.32 -34.38
C SER A 123 -16.87 4.00 -34.49
N ASP A 124 -16.82 3.22 -33.43
CA ASP A 124 -17.31 1.85 -33.52
C ASP A 124 -17.92 1.39 -32.18
N SER A 125 -18.97 0.59 -32.28
CA SER A 125 -19.89 0.30 -31.19
C SER A 125 -19.41 -0.89 -30.36
N ARG A 126 -19.48 -0.74 -29.02
CA ARG A 126 -19.31 -1.73 -27.94
C ARG A 126 -17.88 -1.98 -27.47
N ASP A 127 -17.42 -1.15 -26.53
CA ASP A 127 -17.07 -1.63 -25.19
C ASP A 127 -16.99 -0.41 -24.26
N THR A 128 -17.98 -0.24 -23.38
CA THR A 128 -17.99 0.82 -22.37
C THR A 128 -17.36 0.32 -21.08
N THR A 129 -16.13 -0.16 -21.21
CA THR A 129 -15.18 -0.27 -20.11
C THR A 129 -14.01 0.62 -20.48
N SER A 130 -14.00 1.86 -19.98
CA SER A 130 -12.72 2.56 -19.86
C SER A 130 -11.86 1.69 -18.96
N ASP A 131 -10.94 0.93 -19.54
CA ASP A 131 -9.98 0.09 -18.82
C ASP A 131 -9.18 1.01 -17.88
N VAL A 132 -9.62 1.07 -16.63
CA VAL A 132 -9.01 1.89 -15.59
C VAL A 132 -7.64 1.28 -15.32
N VAL A 133 -6.58 1.95 -15.77
CA VAL A 133 -5.19 1.58 -15.48
C VAL A 133 -5.05 1.47 -13.97
N THR A 134 -4.92 0.24 -13.48
CA THR A 134 -4.66 -0.01 -12.05
C THR A 134 -3.24 0.42 -11.70
N GLY A 135 -2.99 0.75 -10.43
CA GLY A 135 -1.67 1.23 -9.99
C GLY A 135 -0.50 0.29 -10.29
N ILE A 136 -0.76 -1.02 -10.43
CA ILE A 136 0.22 -2.05 -10.77
C ILE A 136 0.47 -2.07 -12.29
N GLN A 137 -0.57 -2.06 -13.12
CA GLN A 137 -0.46 -1.92 -14.58
C GLN A 137 0.28 -0.62 -14.97
N GLY A 138 0.00 0.48 -14.26
CA GLY A 138 0.65 1.77 -14.52
C GLY A 138 2.18 1.77 -14.34
N LEU A 139 2.72 0.93 -13.44
CA LEU A 139 4.15 0.84 -13.21
C LEU A 139 4.86 0.03 -14.31
N GLY A 140 4.23 -1.07 -14.75
CA GLY A 140 4.70 -1.88 -15.89
C GLY A 140 4.69 -1.08 -17.19
N ILE A 141 3.61 -0.33 -17.44
CA ILE A 141 3.49 0.61 -18.57
C ILE A 141 4.59 1.67 -18.50
N ALA A 142 4.79 2.31 -17.35
CA ALA A 142 5.83 3.33 -17.20
C ALA A 142 7.25 2.78 -17.42
N ALA A 143 7.57 1.59 -16.89
CA ALA A 143 8.87 0.97 -17.06
C ALA A 143 9.18 0.63 -18.54
N VAL A 144 8.18 0.12 -19.27
CA VAL A 144 8.31 -0.15 -20.72
C VAL A 144 8.48 1.15 -21.49
N MET A 145 7.64 2.17 -21.25
CA MET A 145 7.71 3.45 -21.97
C MET A 145 9.01 4.21 -21.72
N ILE A 146 9.52 4.21 -20.49
CA ILE A 146 10.82 4.83 -20.15
C ILE A 146 11.97 4.08 -20.81
N GLY A 147 11.93 2.75 -20.85
CA GLY A 147 12.96 1.95 -21.52
C GLY A 147 12.92 2.08 -23.04
N MET A 148 11.72 2.21 -23.61
CA MET A 148 11.50 2.24 -25.06
C MET A 148 12.23 3.40 -25.73
N SER A 149 12.22 4.60 -25.12
CA SER A 149 12.90 5.76 -25.68
C SER A 149 14.41 5.54 -25.84
N SER A 150 15.07 5.00 -24.82
CA SER A 150 16.51 4.69 -24.89
C SER A 150 16.84 3.57 -25.88
N GLN A 151 15.96 2.58 -25.99
CA GLN A 151 16.17 1.46 -26.90
C GLN A 151 15.95 1.85 -28.36
N LEU A 152 15.03 2.79 -28.63
CA LEU A 152 14.81 3.35 -29.96
C LEU A 152 16.03 4.15 -30.42
N GLU A 153 16.65 4.92 -29.54
CA GLU A 153 17.88 5.66 -29.86
C GLU A 153 19.06 4.72 -30.18
N GLU A 154 19.23 3.64 -29.40
CA GLU A 154 20.25 2.62 -29.68
C GLU A 154 19.97 1.85 -30.99
N LEU A 155 18.69 1.60 -31.29
CA LEU A 155 18.28 0.94 -32.53
C LEU A 155 18.61 1.79 -33.76
N ASP A 156 18.32 3.08 -33.71
CA ASP A 156 18.63 4.01 -34.80
C ASP A 156 20.15 4.08 -35.05
N GLU A 157 20.95 4.15 -33.98
CA GLU A 157 22.42 4.14 -34.09
C GLU A 157 22.93 2.85 -34.77
N ARG A 158 22.37 1.68 -34.45
CA ARG A 158 22.74 0.40 -35.07
C ARG A 158 22.39 0.34 -36.55
N ILE A 159 21.26 0.92 -36.95
CA ILE A 159 20.83 1.01 -38.35
C ILE A 159 21.76 1.95 -39.12
N VAL A 160 22.06 3.13 -38.58
CA VAL A 160 22.97 4.12 -39.21
C VAL A 160 24.39 3.56 -39.38
N GLN A 161 24.88 2.80 -38.40
CA GLN A 161 26.19 2.16 -38.47
C GLN A 161 26.24 0.88 -39.32
N GLN A 162 25.14 0.55 -40.04
CA GLN A 162 25.00 -0.64 -40.89
C GLN A 162 25.34 -1.96 -40.17
N ARG A 163 25.15 -2.03 -38.85
CA ARG A 163 25.42 -3.26 -38.07
C ARG A 163 24.36 -4.34 -38.30
N CYS A 164 23.23 -3.99 -38.91
CA CYS A 164 22.12 -4.87 -39.22
C CYS A 164 21.34 -4.31 -40.41
N GLN A 165 20.59 -5.19 -41.10
CA GLN A 165 19.56 -4.74 -42.04
C GLN A 165 18.38 -4.13 -41.24
N PRO A 166 17.79 -3.00 -41.69
CA PRO A 166 16.73 -2.32 -40.95
C PRO A 166 15.58 -3.25 -40.52
N LEU A 167 15.14 -4.13 -41.42
CA LEU A 167 14.06 -5.09 -41.14
C LEU A 167 14.39 -6.05 -40.00
N ALA A 168 15.61 -6.61 -39.98
CA ALA A 168 16.04 -7.56 -38.96
C ALA A 168 16.24 -6.89 -37.59
N CYS A 169 16.71 -5.63 -37.58
CA CYS A 169 16.90 -4.86 -36.36
C CYS A 169 15.58 -4.51 -35.68
N TRP A 170 14.59 -4.08 -36.46
CA TRP A 170 13.23 -3.84 -35.95
C TRP A 170 12.58 -5.12 -35.43
N GLN A 171 12.76 -6.25 -36.11
CA GLN A 171 12.23 -7.53 -35.64
C GLN A 171 12.85 -7.98 -34.30
N ALA A 172 14.17 -7.78 -34.12
CA ALA A 172 14.86 -8.08 -32.87
C ALA A 172 14.42 -7.17 -31.72
N PHE A 173 13.99 -5.95 -32.01
CA PHE A 173 13.44 -5.01 -31.02
C PHE A 173 11.99 -5.32 -30.63
N LEU A 174 11.13 -5.63 -31.62
CA LEU A 174 9.70 -5.85 -31.39
C LEU A 174 9.39 -7.15 -30.62
N THR A 175 10.23 -8.17 -30.76
CA THR A 175 10.03 -9.48 -30.10
C THR A 175 10.06 -9.42 -28.56
N PRO A 176 11.10 -8.86 -27.90
CA PRO A 176 11.09 -8.72 -26.45
C PRO A 176 10.08 -7.67 -25.96
N LEU A 177 9.69 -6.72 -26.82
CA LEU A 177 8.68 -5.72 -26.50
C LEU A 177 7.28 -6.34 -26.43
N SER A 178 6.89 -7.15 -27.42
CA SER A 178 5.58 -7.83 -27.43
C SER A 178 5.43 -8.77 -26.23
N GLU A 179 6.50 -9.45 -25.82
CA GLU A 179 6.52 -10.27 -24.60
C GLU A 179 6.29 -9.45 -23.32
N LYS A 180 6.95 -8.29 -23.18
CA LYS A 180 6.74 -7.41 -22.01
C LYS A 180 5.32 -6.84 -21.95
N ILE A 181 4.73 -6.54 -23.10
CA ILE A 181 3.35 -6.03 -23.20
C ILE A 181 2.37 -7.12 -22.80
N ARG A 182 2.57 -8.33 -23.32
CA ARG A 182 1.75 -9.50 -22.98
C ARG A 182 1.80 -9.80 -21.49
N ASN A 183 3.00 -9.83 -20.90
CA ASN A 183 3.16 -10.15 -19.48
C ASN A 183 2.72 -9.01 -18.55
N GLY A 184 2.59 -7.79 -19.06
CA GLY A 184 2.26 -6.59 -18.28
C GLY A 184 0.79 -6.17 -18.30
N ASP A 185 -0.08 -6.93 -18.97
CA ASP A 185 -1.54 -6.71 -19.04
C ASP A 185 -1.92 -5.27 -19.41
N PHE A 186 -1.44 -4.82 -20.59
CA PHE A 186 -1.62 -3.44 -21.05
C PHE A 186 -3.04 -3.24 -21.60
N PRO A 187 -3.72 -2.12 -21.27
CA PRO A 187 -4.99 -1.77 -21.89
C PRO A 187 -4.86 -1.58 -23.41
N ARG A 188 -5.92 -1.94 -24.15
CA ARG A 188 -5.91 -1.89 -25.64
C ARG A 188 -5.59 -0.49 -26.20
N HIS A 189 -6.04 0.57 -25.52
CA HIS A 189 -5.77 1.95 -25.95
C HIS A 189 -4.27 2.31 -25.87
N ILE A 190 -3.55 1.85 -24.84
CA ILE A 190 -2.10 2.09 -24.70
C ILE A 190 -1.32 1.29 -25.75
N ILE A 191 -1.74 0.06 -26.03
CA ILE A 191 -1.14 -0.75 -27.10
C ILE A 191 -1.31 -0.05 -28.44
N SER A 192 -2.49 0.53 -28.70
CA SER A 192 -2.77 1.31 -29.91
C SER A 192 -1.88 2.55 -30.03
N ASP A 193 -1.74 3.36 -28.97
CA ASP A 193 -0.90 4.57 -28.99
C ASP A 193 0.59 4.24 -29.22
N MET A 194 1.06 3.15 -28.61
CA MET A 194 2.42 2.66 -28.81
C MET A 194 2.62 2.14 -30.24
N LYS A 195 1.64 1.44 -30.80
CA LYS A 195 1.64 0.99 -32.21
C LYS A 195 1.77 2.17 -33.17
N ASP A 196 1.06 3.26 -32.90
CA ASP A 196 1.11 4.49 -33.71
C ASP A 196 2.49 5.17 -33.61
N THR A 197 3.06 5.22 -32.41
CA THR A 197 4.41 5.76 -32.18
C THR A 197 5.48 4.92 -32.88
N LEU A 198 5.41 3.59 -32.77
CA LEU A 198 6.32 2.67 -33.44
C LEU A 198 6.20 2.76 -34.96
N ARG A 199 4.98 2.88 -35.49
CA ARG A 199 4.74 3.06 -36.93
C ARG A 199 5.46 4.31 -37.45
N ALA A 200 5.30 5.44 -36.77
CA ALA A 200 5.92 6.70 -37.18
C ALA A 200 7.46 6.61 -37.21
N HIS A 201 8.06 5.87 -36.28
CA HIS A 201 9.51 5.70 -36.21
C HIS A 201 10.03 4.68 -37.24
N MET A 202 9.33 3.56 -37.44
CA MET A 202 9.67 2.55 -38.45
C MET A 202 9.64 3.12 -39.87
N GLN A 203 8.69 4.00 -40.18
CA GLN A 203 8.59 4.64 -41.50
C GLN A 203 9.80 5.51 -41.88
N GLN A 204 10.68 5.84 -40.93
CA GLN A 204 11.92 6.57 -41.21
C GLN A 204 13.00 5.67 -41.84
N SER A 205 12.94 4.36 -41.59
CA SER A 205 13.99 3.39 -41.98
C SER A 205 13.48 2.20 -42.81
N LEU A 206 12.17 2.03 -42.94
CA LEU A 206 11.51 0.92 -43.63
C LEU A 206 10.52 1.42 -44.69
N THR A 207 10.21 0.57 -45.67
CA THR A 207 9.11 0.84 -46.62
C THR A 207 7.74 0.61 -45.98
N GLN A 208 6.71 1.24 -46.54
CA GLN A 208 5.34 1.13 -46.03
C GLN A 208 4.84 -0.33 -45.94
N GLU A 209 5.22 -1.16 -46.91
CA GLU A 209 4.90 -2.59 -46.95
C GLU A 209 5.60 -3.38 -45.84
N GLN A 210 6.90 -3.11 -45.62
CA GLN A 210 7.67 -3.74 -44.54
C GLN A 210 7.16 -3.34 -43.16
N THR A 211 6.81 -2.07 -42.97
CA THR A 211 6.23 -1.57 -41.71
C THR A 211 4.88 -2.23 -41.42
N ALA A 212 4.02 -2.38 -42.43
CA ALA A 212 2.73 -3.06 -42.27
C ALA A 212 2.91 -4.52 -41.83
N GLN A 213 3.83 -5.25 -42.48
CA GLN A 213 4.12 -6.64 -42.15
C GLN A 213 4.67 -6.83 -40.73
N LEU A 214 5.51 -5.91 -40.24
CA LEU A 214 6.04 -5.96 -38.88
C LEU A 214 4.98 -5.65 -37.83
N LEU A 215 4.13 -4.66 -38.11
CA LEU A 215 3.04 -4.27 -37.20
C LEU A 215 1.96 -5.34 -37.09
N GLU A 216 1.66 -6.07 -38.16
CA GLU A 216 0.72 -7.18 -38.14
C GLU A 216 1.23 -8.32 -37.26
N ARG A 217 2.52 -8.70 -37.39
CA ARG A 217 3.14 -9.69 -36.48
C ARG A 217 3.18 -9.23 -35.03
N PHE A 218 3.45 -7.95 -34.80
CA PHE A 218 3.45 -7.39 -33.46
C PHE A 218 2.05 -7.47 -32.83
N ASP A 219 1.01 -7.15 -33.60
CA ASP A 219 -0.39 -7.27 -33.20
C ASP A 219 -0.72 -8.70 -32.80
N GLU A 220 -0.43 -9.67 -33.68
CA GLU A 220 -0.66 -11.10 -33.46
C GLU A 220 0.03 -11.61 -32.20
N GLN A 221 1.23 -11.11 -31.89
CA GLN A 221 1.97 -11.47 -30.67
C GLN A 221 1.40 -10.83 -29.40
N THR A 222 0.73 -9.69 -29.51
CA THR A 222 0.12 -8.99 -28.37
C THR A 222 -1.35 -9.34 -28.13
N THR A 223 -2.05 -9.93 -29.11
CA THR A 223 -3.50 -10.22 -29.06
C THR A 223 -3.86 -11.69 -28.86
N LEU A 224 -2.90 -12.60 -28.77
CA LEU A 224 -3.06 -14.07 -28.78
C LEU A 224 -4.01 -14.69 -27.73
N ASP A 225 -4.63 -13.91 -26.82
CA ASP A 225 -5.61 -14.40 -25.84
C ASP A 225 -7.00 -13.73 -25.89
N LEU A 226 -7.30 -12.80 -26.82
CA LEU A 226 -8.60 -12.07 -26.80
C LEU A 226 -9.67 -12.58 -27.77
N ASP A 227 -9.36 -13.40 -28.78
CA ASP A 227 -10.31 -13.79 -29.84
C ASP A 227 -10.81 -15.25 -29.79
N THR A 228 -10.50 -16.04 -28.75
CA THR A 228 -11.05 -17.41 -28.63
C THR A 228 -12.41 -17.50 -27.92
N ALA A 229 -13.05 -16.35 -27.64
CA ALA A 229 -14.35 -16.30 -27.00
C ALA A 229 -15.39 -15.56 -27.86
N ASP A 230 -15.71 -16.03 -29.06
CA ASP A 230 -17.12 -16.14 -29.44
C ASP A 230 -17.41 -17.01 -30.68
N VAL A 231 -18.65 -17.51 -30.69
CA VAL A 231 -19.39 -18.18 -31.79
C VAL A 231 -19.28 -19.72 -31.87
N GLN A 232 -20.07 -20.38 -31.02
CA GLN A 232 -21.01 -21.39 -31.51
C GLN A 232 -22.38 -21.27 -30.81
N THR A 233 -23.40 -21.22 -31.65
CA THR A 233 -24.81 -20.90 -31.39
C THR A 233 -25.63 -22.03 -30.73
N MET A 234 -26.42 -21.64 -29.70
CA MET A 234 -27.68 -22.21 -29.15
C MET A 234 -27.64 -23.58 -28.39
N PRO A 235 -28.57 -23.90 -27.45
CA PRO A 235 -29.85 -23.24 -27.09
C PRO A 235 -30.08 -22.92 -25.59
N VAL A 236 -31.17 -22.17 -25.34
CA VAL A 236 -31.74 -21.76 -24.05
C VAL A 236 -32.24 -22.95 -23.21
N VAL A 237 -31.77 -23.09 -21.95
CA VAL A 237 -32.42 -23.84 -20.83
C VAL A 237 -32.02 -23.16 -19.49
N PRO A 238 -32.90 -23.07 -18.47
CA PRO A 238 -32.88 -21.95 -17.52
C PRO A 238 -32.03 -22.18 -16.26
N ALA A 239 -31.71 -21.03 -15.64
CA ALA A 239 -31.21 -20.78 -14.30
C ALA A 239 -31.02 -21.99 -13.36
N THR A 240 -29.79 -22.19 -12.92
CA THR A 240 -29.54 -22.75 -11.58
C THR A 240 -28.38 -22.00 -10.94
N THR A 241 -28.71 -21.24 -9.90
CA THR A 241 -27.79 -20.64 -8.94
C THR A 241 -26.88 -21.70 -8.33
N ALA A 242 -25.57 -21.57 -8.53
CA ALA A 242 -24.57 -22.13 -7.64
C ALA A 242 -23.36 -21.19 -7.63
N SER A 243 -23.15 -20.51 -6.49
CA SER A 243 -21.93 -19.78 -6.20
C SER A 243 -20.72 -20.71 -6.27
N SER A 244 -19.81 -20.47 -7.21
CA SER A 244 -18.43 -20.93 -7.12
C SER A 244 -17.56 -19.75 -6.70
N VAL A 245 -17.05 -19.84 -5.47
CA VAL A 245 -15.93 -19.04 -4.97
C VAL A 245 -14.79 -19.14 -5.99
N PRO A 246 -14.17 -18.02 -6.45
CA PRO A 246 -13.03 -18.12 -7.34
C PRO A 246 -11.87 -18.78 -6.58
N ALA A 247 -11.35 -19.86 -7.15
CA ALA A 247 -10.13 -20.50 -6.69
C ALA A 247 -9.01 -19.46 -6.75
N ALA A 248 -8.23 -19.35 -5.68
CA ALA A 248 -7.10 -18.44 -5.62
C ALA A 248 -6.06 -18.85 -6.68
N ASP A 249 -5.80 -17.97 -7.64
CA ASP A 249 -4.73 -18.12 -8.62
C ASP A 249 -3.38 -18.20 -7.89
N ILE A 250 -2.68 -19.32 -8.04
CA ILE A 250 -1.38 -19.56 -7.41
C ILE A 250 -0.30 -18.98 -8.33
N PRO A 251 0.43 -17.92 -7.93
CA PRO A 251 1.50 -17.36 -8.75
C PRO A 251 2.66 -18.36 -8.90
N VAL A 252 3.12 -18.50 -10.14
CA VAL A 252 4.08 -19.51 -10.60
C VAL A 252 5.41 -18.83 -10.93
N ASN A 253 6.55 -19.49 -10.71
CA ASN A 253 7.87 -18.95 -11.09
C ASN A 253 8.06 -18.97 -12.63
N ASP A 254 9.11 -18.32 -13.16
CA ASP A 254 9.48 -18.28 -14.59
C ASP A 254 9.59 -19.67 -15.25
N ASN A 255 9.70 -20.74 -14.45
CA ASN A 255 9.81 -22.13 -14.90
C ASN A 255 8.52 -22.95 -14.76
N GLY A 256 7.37 -22.36 -14.41
CA GLY A 256 6.11 -23.10 -14.35
C GLY A 256 5.84 -23.87 -13.04
N ASP A 257 6.72 -23.77 -12.04
CA ASP A 257 6.53 -24.43 -10.74
C ASP A 257 5.90 -23.50 -9.68
N PRO A 258 4.88 -23.95 -8.91
CA PRO A 258 4.37 -23.22 -7.77
C PRO A 258 5.43 -23.20 -6.67
N SER A 259 6.10 -22.06 -6.52
CA SER A 259 7.14 -21.87 -5.51
C SER A 259 6.65 -20.93 -4.42
N LEU A 260 6.91 -21.29 -3.15
CA LEU A 260 6.62 -20.41 -2.01
C LEU A 260 7.28 -19.04 -2.16
N LEU A 261 8.42 -18.97 -2.87
CA LEU A 261 9.11 -17.72 -3.17
C LEU A 261 8.38 -16.86 -4.21
N ALA A 262 7.72 -17.45 -5.21
CA ALA A 262 6.88 -16.71 -6.15
C ALA A 262 5.62 -16.15 -5.46
N TRP A 263 5.01 -16.93 -4.56
CA TRP A 263 3.92 -16.45 -3.71
C TRP A 263 4.37 -15.30 -2.80
N VAL A 264 5.55 -15.42 -2.17
CA VAL A 264 6.12 -14.35 -1.33
C VAL A 264 6.52 -13.13 -2.16
N ARG A 265 7.02 -13.28 -3.38
CA ARG A 265 7.37 -12.17 -4.29
C ARG A 265 6.14 -11.43 -4.79
N GLY A 266 5.11 -12.13 -5.27
CA GLY A 266 3.83 -11.51 -5.65
C GLY A 266 3.18 -10.80 -4.47
N LEU A 267 3.20 -11.42 -3.30
CA LEU A 267 2.73 -10.79 -2.06
C LEU A 267 3.59 -9.57 -1.68
N LEU A 268 4.91 -9.58 -1.90
CA LEU A 268 5.82 -8.44 -1.64
C LEU A 268 5.66 -7.30 -2.65
N GLU A 269 5.35 -7.59 -3.92
CA GLU A 269 5.06 -6.59 -4.95
C GLU A 269 3.68 -5.93 -4.71
N ASP A 270 2.66 -6.72 -4.40
CA ASP A 270 1.34 -6.23 -3.99
C ASP A 270 1.41 -5.47 -2.65
N LEU A 271 2.25 -5.96 -1.73
CA LEU A 271 2.61 -5.23 -0.51
C LEU A 271 3.44 -3.98 -0.82
N GLY A 272 4.23 -3.88 -1.88
CA GLY A 272 5.11 -2.73 -2.10
C GLY A 272 4.33 -1.41 -2.16
N ILE A 273 3.21 -1.41 -2.90
CA ILE A 273 2.31 -0.26 -3.02
C ILE A 273 1.32 -0.22 -1.84
N GLY A 274 0.78 -1.37 -1.40
CA GLY A 274 -0.13 -1.45 -0.26
C GLY A 274 0.50 -1.06 1.08
N PHE A 275 1.78 -1.37 1.28
CA PHE A 275 2.61 -1.02 2.43
C PHE A 275 2.89 0.48 2.47
N GLY A 276 3.10 1.11 1.31
CA GLY A 276 3.19 2.57 1.21
C GLY A 276 1.91 3.27 1.68
N TRP A 277 0.74 2.83 1.17
CA TRP A 277 -0.55 3.39 1.58
C TRP A 277 -0.90 3.08 3.03
N ALA A 278 -0.58 1.88 3.52
CA ALA A 278 -0.72 1.52 4.91
C ALA A 278 0.18 2.39 5.80
N ALA A 279 1.43 2.64 5.41
CA ALA A 279 2.35 3.51 6.13
C ALA A 279 1.80 4.92 6.26
N LEU A 280 1.31 5.48 5.15
CA LEU A 280 0.67 6.78 5.13
C LEU A 280 -0.58 6.80 6.01
N TYR A 281 -1.50 5.85 5.84
CA TYR A 281 -2.75 5.75 6.60
C TYR A 281 -2.48 5.67 8.11
N PHE A 282 -1.69 4.70 8.55
CA PHE A 282 -1.46 4.48 9.98
C PHE A 282 -0.69 5.65 10.60
N THR A 283 0.31 6.20 9.93
CA THR A 283 1.06 7.37 10.41
C THR A 283 0.15 8.61 10.49
N ALA A 284 -0.64 8.86 9.45
CA ALA A 284 -1.57 9.98 9.37
C ALA A 284 -2.63 9.96 10.46
N CYS A 285 -3.36 8.85 10.52
CA CYS A 285 -4.49 8.68 11.42
C CYS A 285 -4.01 8.75 12.87
N THR A 286 -2.96 7.99 13.22
CA THR A 286 -2.44 8.00 14.60
C THR A 286 -1.93 9.39 15.01
N TYR A 287 -1.28 10.14 14.12
CA TYR A 287 -0.82 11.48 14.44
C TYR A 287 -1.95 12.52 14.58
N TRP A 288 -2.94 12.52 13.68
CA TRP A 288 -4.01 13.52 13.71
C TRP A 288 -5.12 13.22 14.70
N MET A 289 -5.46 11.94 14.86
CA MET A 289 -6.49 11.48 15.79
C MET A 289 -5.90 11.20 17.19
N LYS A 290 -4.75 11.80 17.52
CA LYS A 290 -4.11 11.76 18.85
C LYS A 290 -3.95 10.32 19.38
N GLY A 291 -3.32 9.47 18.59
CA GLY A 291 -3.06 8.06 18.89
C GLY A 291 -4.17 7.10 18.49
N GLN A 292 -5.20 7.56 17.76
CA GLN A 292 -6.29 6.70 17.28
C GLN A 292 -6.20 6.48 15.77
N THR A 293 -6.85 5.42 15.33
CA THR A 293 -7.19 5.16 13.93
C THR A 293 -8.69 4.93 13.88
N PRO A 294 -9.37 5.03 12.73
CA PRO A 294 -10.79 4.69 12.62
C PRO A 294 -11.17 3.37 13.31
N GLY A 295 -10.41 2.28 13.11
CA GLY A 295 -10.65 1.00 13.78
C GLY A 295 -10.43 1.06 15.29
N LYS A 296 -9.37 1.72 15.77
CA LYS A 296 -9.12 1.91 17.20
C LYS A 296 -10.16 2.81 17.85
N MET A 297 -10.62 3.85 17.16
CA MET A 297 -11.64 4.77 17.62
C MET A 297 -12.95 4.03 17.84
N LEU A 298 -13.36 3.20 16.87
CA LEU A 298 -14.58 2.39 16.98
C LEU A 298 -14.53 1.43 18.16
N LEU A 299 -13.36 0.86 18.47
CA LEU A 299 -13.19 -0.09 19.59
C LEU A 299 -12.81 0.56 20.92
N GLY A 300 -12.77 1.90 20.99
CA GLY A 300 -12.43 2.65 22.18
C GLY A 300 -11.00 2.40 22.65
N LEU A 301 -10.04 2.41 21.72
CA LEU A 301 -8.61 2.25 21.94
C LEU A 301 -7.87 3.54 21.56
N ARG A 302 -6.79 3.83 22.28
CA ARG A 302 -5.89 4.94 21.99
C ARG A 302 -4.45 4.56 22.30
N VAL A 303 -3.54 4.92 21.41
CA VAL A 303 -2.10 4.81 21.64
C VAL A 303 -1.63 6.06 22.37
N ILE A 304 -0.84 5.89 23.43
CA ILE A 304 -0.17 6.95 24.17
C ILE A 304 1.31 6.60 24.33
N LYS A 305 2.16 7.59 24.57
CA LYS A 305 3.55 7.33 24.93
C LYS A 305 3.69 6.94 26.40
N LEU A 306 4.83 6.35 26.75
CA LEU A 306 5.19 6.03 28.14
C LEU A 306 5.31 7.28 29.03
N ASP A 307 5.56 8.45 28.44
CA ASP A 307 5.58 9.75 29.10
C ASP A 307 4.18 10.40 29.25
N GLY A 308 3.11 9.71 28.84
CA GLY A 308 1.73 10.20 28.85
C GLY A 308 1.40 11.20 27.74
N SER A 309 2.38 11.64 26.94
CA SER A 309 2.16 12.60 25.86
C SER A 309 1.58 11.94 24.60
N ALA A 310 1.12 12.78 23.66
CA ALA A 310 0.64 12.34 22.37
C ALA A 310 1.81 12.09 21.41
N MET A 311 1.67 11.09 20.54
CA MET A 311 2.69 10.75 19.55
C MET A 311 2.96 11.87 18.54
N SER A 312 4.23 12.06 18.22
CA SER A 312 4.68 12.87 17.08
C SER A 312 4.52 12.12 15.76
N LEU A 313 4.71 12.82 14.64
CA LEU A 313 4.63 12.21 13.30
C LEU A 313 5.72 11.14 13.10
N TRP A 314 6.94 11.43 13.54
CA TRP A 314 8.07 10.51 13.40
C TRP A 314 7.88 9.25 14.25
N GLU A 315 7.47 9.39 15.51
CA GLU A 315 7.15 8.23 16.37
C GLU A 315 5.96 7.43 15.82
N SER A 316 5.00 8.09 15.15
CA SER A 316 3.89 7.41 14.46
C SER A 316 4.39 6.56 13.28
N PHE A 317 5.33 7.08 12.51
CA PHE A 317 5.97 6.38 11.40
C PHE A 317 6.85 5.22 11.89
N GLU A 318 7.66 5.45 12.92
CA GLU A 318 8.48 4.42 13.56
C GLU A 318 7.62 3.28 14.10
N ARG A 319 6.51 3.61 14.75
CA ARG A 319 5.55 2.60 15.24
C ARG A 319 4.94 1.80 14.11
N TYR A 320 4.70 2.43 12.96
CA TYR A 320 4.27 1.72 11.76
C TYR A 320 5.37 0.78 11.25
N GLY A 321 6.62 1.24 11.16
CA GLY A 321 7.76 0.38 10.80
C GLY A 321 7.89 -0.85 11.71
N GLY A 322 7.57 -0.70 13.00
CA GLY A 322 7.49 -1.81 13.94
C GLY A 322 6.45 -2.88 13.59
N TYR A 323 5.39 -2.55 12.83
CA TYR A 323 4.46 -3.56 12.29
C TYR A 323 5.15 -4.45 11.26
N GLY A 324 5.99 -3.87 10.41
CA GLY A 324 6.84 -4.62 9.48
C GLY A 324 7.78 -5.58 10.21
N ALA A 325 8.44 -5.12 11.28
CA ALA A 325 9.28 -6.00 12.12
C ALA A 325 8.47 -7.13 12.78
N GLY A 326 7.23 -6.85 13.21
CA GLY A 326 6.32 -7.86 13.74
C GLY A 326 5.93 -8.92 12.71
N LEU A 327 5.79 -8.56 11.43
CA LEU A 327 5.55 -9.49 10.34
C LEU A 327 6.81 -10.30 10.01
N ALA A 328 7.96 -9.63 9.93
CA ALA A 328 9.26 -10.26 9.66
C ALA A 328 9.66 -11.32 10.71
N THR A 329 9.17 -11.16 11.95
CA THR A 329 9.33 -12.13 13.04
C THR A 329 8.27 -13.24 13.04
N GLY A 330 7.53 -13.43 11.94
CA GLY A 330 6.51 -14.47 11.81
C GLY A 330 5.32 -14.26 12.72
N LEU A 331 4.88 -13.01 12.91
CA LEU A 331 3.82 -12.59 13.86
C LEU A 331 4.17 -12.75 15.34
N LEU A 332 5.33 -13.31 15.68
CA LEU A 332 5.74 -13.50 17.08
C LEU A 332 5.88 -12.15 17.81
N GLY A 333 6.36 -11.11 17.11
CA GLY A 333 6.41 -9.74 17.64
C GLY A 333 5.03 -9.15 17.98
N PHE A 334 3.96 -9.60 17.32
CA PHE A 334 2.58 -9.23 17.69
C PHE A 334 2.07 -10.07 18.86
N ALA A 335 2.39 -11.37 18.87
CA ALA A 335 1.98 -12.31 19.91
C ALA A 335 2.50 -11.93 21.31
N GLN A 336 3.56 -11.12 21.41
CA GLN A 336 4.07 -10.55 22.68
C GLN A 336 2.99 -9.90 23.55
N VAL A 337 1.94 -9.33 22.94
CA VAL A 337 0.77 -8.78 23.65
C VAL A 337 0.06 -9.79 24.58
N LEU A 338 0.25 -11.10 24.34
CA LEU A 338 -0.38 -12.20 25.06
C LEU A 338 0.34 -12.57 26.37
N TRP A 339 1.62 -12.23 26.53
CA TRP A 339 2.40 -12.56 27.73
C TRP A 339 3.07 -11.35 28.38
N GLU A 340 3.30 -10.25 27.67
CA GLU A 340 3.91 -9.06 28.25
C GLU A 340 3.03 -8.42 29.35
N PRO A 341 3.61 -7.99 30.49
CA PRO A 341 2.88 -7.42 31.62
C PRO A 341 1.99 -6.23 31.22
N ASN A 342 2.56 -5.27 30.49
CA ASN A 342 1.87 -4.10 29.95
C ASN A 342 1.21 -4.33 28.59
N ARG A 343 1.13 -5.59 28.13
CA ARG A 343 0.60 -5.98 26.81
C ARG A 343 1.22 -5.18 25.66
N GLN A 344 2.52 -4.92 25.72
CA GLN A 344 3.23 -4.29 24.61
C GLN A 344 3.56 -5.32 23.54
N ALA A 345 3.35 -4.95 22.27
CA ALA A 345 3.89 -5.68 21.14
C ALA A 345 5.21 -5.06 20.68
N ILE A 346 5.92 -5.70 19.75
CA ILE A 346 7.22 -5.20 19.25
C ILE A 346 7.16 -3.76 18.74
N HIS A 347 6.11 -3.39 18.02
CA HIS A 347 5.90 -2.03 17.53
C HIS A 347 5.63 -1.03 18.64
N ASP A 348 5.02 -1.46 19.74
CA ASP A 348 4.80 -0.59 20.89
C ASP A 348 6.11 -0.34 21.63
N LYS A 349 6.93 -1.38 21.79
CA LYS A 349 8.25 -1.32 22.44
C LYS A 349 9.23 -0.43 21.69
N ILE A 350 9.33 -0.59 20.36
CA ILE A 350 10.22 0.21 19.51
C ILE A 350 9.91 1.70 19.69
N SER A 351 8.64 2.09 19.71
CA SER A 351 8.24 3.49 19.78
C SER A 351 7.96 3.99 21.20
N GLY A 352 8.19 3.19 22.24
CA GLY A 352 7.90 3.55 23.63
C GLY A 352 6.43 3.97 23.83
N THR A 353 5.49 3.13 23.39
CA THR A 353 4.04 3.42 23.45
C THR A 353 3.23 2.33 24.14
N LEU A 354 2.03 2.69 24.58
CA LEU A 354 1.04 1.80 25.18
C LEU A 354 -0.31 1.99 24.49
N VAL A 355 -1.10 0.91 24.43
CA VAL A 355 -2.48 0.97 23.96
C VAL A 355 -3.43 0.94 25.14
N ILE A 356 -4.10 2.06 25.40
CA ILE A 356 -5.04 2.24 26.51
C ILE A 356 -6.48 2.30 26.02
N ARG A 357 -7.41 2.20 26.97
CA ARG A 357 -8.85 2.40 26.77
C ARG A 357 -9.28 3.72 27.41
N PRO A 358 -9.41 4.80 26.63
CA PRO A 358 -9.89 6.08 27.16
C PRO A 358 -11.33 5.94 27.69
N GLY A 359 -11.66 6.67 28.75
CA GLY A 359 -13.00 6.72 29.34
C GLY A 359 -13.32 5.63 30.37
N LEU A 360 -12.36 4.76 30.70
CA LEU A 360 -12.48 3.87 31.86
C LEU A 360 -11.81 4.49 33.09
N GLU A 361 -12.35 4.17 34.26
CA GLU A 361 -11.81 4.63 35.53
C GLU A 361 -10.35 4.15 35.72
N LYS A 362 -9.47 5.11 36.04
CA LYS A 362 -8.07 4.88 36.37
C LYS A 362 -8.00 4.26 37.77
N LEU A 363 -7.33 3.12 37.90
CA LEU A 363 -7.10 2.51 39.21
C LEU A 363 -5.97 3.21 39.95
N ASN A 364 -6.14 3.43 41.25
CA ASN A 364 -5.04 3.84 42.12
C ASN A 364 -4.20 2.59 42.42
N ILE A 365 -3.00 2.52 41.84
CA ILE A 365 -2.08 1.39 41.96
C ILE A 365 -0.83 1.87 42.70
N ARG A 366 -0.39 1.08 43.67
CA ARG A 366 0.88 1.29 44.37
C ARG A 366 1.63 -0.04 44.50
N VAL A 367 2.95 0.06 44.55
CA VAL A 367 3.81 -1.08 44.86
C VAL A 367 3.66 -1.42 46.34
N ALA A 368 3.40 -2.69 46.67
CA ALA A 368 3.36 -3.14 48.06
C ALA A 368 4.77 -3.02 48.68
N SER A 369 4.88 -2.36 49.83
CA SER A 369 6.15 -2.27 50.55
C SER A 369 6.38 -3.51 51.42
N LEU A 370 7.59 -3.72 51.91
CA LEU A 370 7.86 -4.82 52.86
C LEU A 370 7.07 -4.69 54.19
N ASN A 371 6.55 -3.50 54.50
CA ASN A 371 5.73 -3.24 55.69
C ASN A 371 4.23 -3.57 55.49
N ASP A 372 3.86 -4.00 54.28
CA ASP A 372 2.48 -4.23 53.82
C ASP A 372 2.09 -5.72 53.70
N LEU A 373 3.04 -6.61 53.98
CA LEU A 373 2.98 -8.07 53.95
C LEU A 373 3.07 -8.59 55.39
#